data_AF-A0A1I7WPL1-F1
#
_entry.id   AF-A0A1I7WPL1-F1
#
_cell.length_a   1.000
_cell.length_b   1.000
_cell.length_c   1.000
_cell.angle_alpha   90.00
_cell.angle_beta   90.00
_cell.angle_gamma   90.00
#
_symmetry.space_group_name_H-M   'P 1'
#
loop_
_entity.id
_entity.type
_entity.pdbx_description
1 polymer ?
#
loop_
_entity_poly.entity_id
_entity_poly.type
_entity_poly.pdbx_seq_one_letter_code
_entity_poly.pdbx_strand_id
1 'polypeptide(L)'
;MMDSSTSSKPVKVIGLRMLDIARTTESSKKGPVLLRDLERFQDIRHDNWPVIIALTSQKIRKYYPLEKMYITPYQTISNNNEVFNQSEISLTPSERWEHIDEHIHRLHLFHNPWQNLFGIKIFPDNVGSLSNKWYDILKYLERKYEVVTQHLTIETVSRICEKKQMETLQNIINKTNKKLGGCNTRVRPLDEG
;
A
#
# COMPACT_ATOMS: atom_id res chain seq x y z
N MET A 1 17.88 44.17 -2.32
CA MET A 1 16.64 44.26 -3.13
C MET A 1 16.06 42.86 -3.18
N MET A 2 14.86 42.68 -2.62
CA MET A 2 14.21 41.38 -2.53
C MET A 2 13.33 41.18 -3.77
N ASP A 3 13.70 40.23 -4.62
CA ASP A 3 12.86 39.79 -5.73
C ASP A 3 11.76 38.89 -5.19
N SER A 4 10.54 39.41 -5.18
CA SER A 4 9.32 38.70 -4.89
C SER A 4 9.01 37.70 -6.02
N SER A 5 9.59 36.50 -5.93
CA SER A 5 9.12 35.35 -6.70
C SER A 5 7.67 35.07 -6.27
N THR A 6 6.72 35.44 -7.11
CA THR A 6 5.30 35.11 -6.93
C THR A 6 5.14 33.59 -6.93
N SER A 7 5.17 33.01 -5.73
CA SER A 7 4.78 31.64 -5.44
C SER A 7 3.31 31.49 -5.82
N SER A 8 3.08 31.04 -7.05
CA SER A 8 1.75 30.65 -7.52
C SER A 8 1.30 29.43 -6.73
N LYS A 9 0.48 29.67 -5.69
CA LYS A 9 -0.12 28.60 -4.89
C LYS A 9 -0.87 27.65 -5.83
N PRO A 10 -0.71 26.32 -5.68
CA PRO A 10 -1.41 25.37 -6.52
C PRO A 10 -2.92 25.57 -6.39
N VAL A 11 -3.59 25.84 -7.50
CA VAL A 11 -5.05 25.97 -7.54
C VAL A 11 -5.64 24.59 -7.34
N LYS A 12 -6.36 24.40 -6.23
CA LYS A 12 -7.09 23.17 -5.97
C LYS A 12 -8.22 23.04 -6.99
N VAL A 13 -8.07 22.12 -7.94
CA VAL A 13 -9.12 21.79 -8.91
C VAL A 13 -10.20 20.99 -8.18
N ILE A 14 -11.33 21.63 -7.87
CA ILE A 14 -12.43 21.04 -7.08
C ILE A 14 -13.39 20.20 -7.97
N GLY A 15 -13.12 20.11 -9.27
CA GLY A 15 -13.83 19.20 -10.16
C GLY A 15 -13.44 19.40 -11.60
N LEU A 16 -13.12 18.31 -12.29
CA LEU A 16 -12.99 18.26 -13.74
C LEU A 16 -14.34 17.86 -14.32
N ARG A 17 -14.98 18.75 -15.07
CA ARG A 17 -16.09 18.38 -15.96
C ARG A 17 -15.62 18.54 -17.39
N MET A 18 -15.61 17.45 -18.14
CA MET A 18 -15.43 17.47 -19.58
C MET A 18 -16.66 18.14 -20.19
N LEU A 19 -16.46 19.18 -20.99
CA LEU A 19 -17.49 19.70 -21.89
C LEU A 19 -16.99 19.44 -23.30
N ASP A 20 -17.74 18.64 -24.05
CA ASP A 20 -17.52 18.47 -25.49
C ASP A 20 -17.75 19.82 -26.17
N ILE A 21 -16.72 20.32 -26.85
CA ILE A 21 -16.80 21.59 -27.59
C ILE A 21 -17.54 21.43 -28.93
N ALA A 22 -17.87 20.20 -29.33
CA ALA A 22 -18.68 19.96 -30.52
C ALA A 22 -20.15 19.68 -30.18
N ARG A 23 -20.99 20.70 -30.41
CA ARG A 23 -22.47 20.66 -30.50
C ARG A 23 -23.24 20.40 -29.20
N THR A 24 -23.21 21.35 -28.27
CA THR A 24 -24.36 21.57 -27.38
C THR A 24 -25.30 22.59 -28.02
N THR A 25 -26.07 22.14 -29.01
CA THR A 25 -27.35 22.77 -29.32
C THR A 25 -28.34 22.38 -28.24
N GLU A 26 -28.74 23.40 -27.48
CA GLU A 26 -30.00 23.55 -26.77
C GLU A 26 -30.14 23.01 -25.33
N SER A 27 -30.74 23.90 -24.52
CA SER A 27 -31.38 23.68 -23.21
C SER A 27 -30.54 23.75 -21.91
N SER A 28 -29.70 24.78 -21.77
CA SER A 28 -29.51 25.36 -20.43
C SER A 28 -29.25 26.86 -20.53
N LYS A 29 -30.07 27.65 -19.81
CA LYS A 29 -30.02 29.11 -19.78
C LYS A 29 -28.70 29.62 -19.20
N LYS A 30 -27.67 29.69 -20.05
CA LYS A 30 -26.45 30.51 -19.95
C LYS A 30 -25.81 30.42 -21.34
N GLY A 31 -25.74 31.56 -22.04
CA GLY A 31 -25.31 31.63 -23.44
C GLY A 31 -23.92 31.03 -23.70
N PRO A 32 -23.54 30.88 -24.98
CA PRO A 32 -22.22 30.37 -25.35
C PRO A 32 -21.15 31.22 -24.67
N VAL A 33 -20.27 30.58 -23.89
CA VAL A 33 -19.13 31.28 -23.29
C VAL A 33 -18.20 31.65 -24.44
N LEU A 34 -18.26 32.92 -24.85
CA LEU A 34 -17.45 33.45 -25.92
C LEU A 34 -15.96 33.37 -25.55
N LEU A 35 -15.17 32.98 -26.54
CA LEU A 35 -13.70 32.86 -26.61
C LEU A 35 -12.87 34.09 -26.16
N ARG A 36 -13.46 35.08 -25.49
CA ARG A 36 -12.84 36.39 -25.21
C ARG A 36 -11.87 36.38 -24.02
N ASP A 37 -11.88 35.35 -23.18
CA ASP A 37 -10.94 35.23 -22.05
C ASP A 37 -9.66 34.43 -22.38
N LEU A 38 -9.52 33.96 -23.64
CA LEU A 38 -8.40 33.18 -24.15
C LEU A 38 -7.27 34.02 -24.77
N GLU A 39 -7.31 35.35 -24.69
CA GLU A 39 -6.32 36.27 -25.29
C GLU A 39 -4.85 36.03 -24.87
N ARG A 40 -4.60 35.13 -23.89
CA ARG A 40 -3.26 34.73 -23.44
C ARG A 40 -2.70 33.47 -24.11
N PHE A 41 -3.49 32.75 -24.92
CA PHE A 41 -3.07 31.49 -25.54
C PHE A 41 -3.06 31.65 -27.07
N GLN A 42 -2.03 32.32 -27.58
CA GLN A 42 -1.71 32.27 -29.01
C GLN A 42 -1.17 30.86 -29.35
N ASP A 43 -1.53 30.35 -30.52
CA ASP A 43 -1.14 29.04 -31.06
C ASP A 43 -1.66 27.80 -30.29
N ILE A 44 -2.97 27.54 -30.41
CA ILE A 44 -3.59 26.25 -30.08
C ILE A 44 -3.65 25.42 -31.37
N ARG A 45 -3.08 24.21 -31.35
CA ARG A 45 -3.09 23.30 -32.51
C ARG A 45 -4.38 22.48 -32.57
N HIS A 46 -4.95 22.18 -31.42
CA HIS A 46 -6.13 21.31 -31.30
C HIS A 46 -7.34 22.07 -30.74
N ASP A 47 -7.96 22.89 -31.58
CA ASP A 47 -9.14 23.70 -31.25
C ASP A 47 -10.42 22.86 -31.00
N ASN A 48 -10.43 21.60 -31.41
CA ASN A 48 -11.53 20.67 -31.18
C ASN A 48 -11.46 19.93 -29.83
N TRP A 49 -10.38 20.11 -29.06
CA TRP A 49 -10.23 19.43 -27.77
C TRP A 49 -11.05 20.11 -26.67
N PRO A 50 -11.52 19.34 -25.67
CA PRO A 50 -12.27 19.89 -24.57
C PRO A 50 -11.42 20.84 -23.73
N VAL A 51 -12.09 21.79 -23.08
CA VAL A 51 -11.47 22.76 -22.19
C VAL A 51 -11.67 22.33 -20.74
N ILE A 52 -10.63 22.50 -19.93
CA ILE A 52 -10.68 22.26 -18.49
C ILE A 52 -11.27 23.50 -17.79
N ILE A 53 -12.25 23.27 -16.92
CA ILE A 53 -12.78 24.30 -16.03
C ILE A 53 -12.11 24.16 -14.67
N ALA A 54 -11.34 25.15 -14.25
CA ALA A 54 -10.85 25.24 -12.89
C ALA A 54 -11.66 26.25 -12.08
N LEU A 55 -12.10 25.84 -10.90
CA LEU A 55 -12.69 26.73 -9.90
C LEU A 55 -11.58 27.33 -9.05
N THR A 56 -11.44 28.65 -9.12
CA THR A 56 -10.55 29.38 -8.21
C THR A 56 -11.14 29.47 -6.80
N SER A 57 -10.31 29.79 -5.80
CA SER A 57 -10.75 29.99 -4.41
C SER A 57 -11.88 31.02 -4.26
N GLN A 58 -11.97 31.97 -5.20
CA GLN A 58 -13.01 33.00 -5.26
C GLN A 58 -14.29 32.55 -6.01
N LYS A 59 -14.45 31.25 -6.30
CA LYS A 59 -15.55 30.67 -7.10
C LYS A 59 -15.63 31.20 -8.55
N ILE A 60 -14.60 31.88 -9.03
CA ILE A 60 -14.50 32.29 -10.43
C ILE A 60 -14.10 31.06 -11.25
N ARG A 61 -14.86 30.80 -12.32
CA ARG A 61 -14.56 29.74 -13.29
C ARG A 61 -13.53 30.28 -14.28
N LYS A 62 -12.42 29.57 -14.42
CA LYS A 62 -11.41 29.83 -15.46
C LYS A 62 -11.35 28.64 -16.40
N TYR A 63 -11.18 28.95 -17.68
CA TYR A 63 -11.18 28.02 -18.78
C TYR A 63 -9.76 27.88 -19.29
N TYR A 64 -9.29 26.64 -19.43
CA TYR A 64 -7.93 26.36 -19.89
C TYR A 64 -7.93 25.28 -20.99
N PRO A 65 -7.22 25.49 -22.11
CA PRO A 65 -7.10 24.49 -23.15
C PRO A 65 -6.32 23.27 -22.64
N LEU A 66 -6.81 22.07 -22.93
CA LEU A 66 -6.18 20.81 -22.51
C LEU A 66 -4.75 20.68 -23.04
N GLU A 67 -4.47 21.19 -24.25
CA GLU A 67 -3.15 21.16 -24.90
C GLU A 67 -2.05 21.86 -24.08
N LYS A 68 -2.40 22.86 -23.26
CA LYS A 68 -1.43 23.62 -22.45
C LYS A 68 -1.36 23.16 -21.00
N MET A 69 -2.01 22.06 -20.66
CA MET A 69 -2.09 21.55 -19.29
C MET A 69 -1.25 20.29 -19.10
N TYR A 70 -0.63 20.18 -17.93
CA TYR A 70 0.07 18.97 -17.49
C TYR A 70 -0.45 18.53 -16.13
N ILE A 71 -0.41 17.22 -15.89
CA ILE A 71 -0.75 16.66 -14.58
C ILE A 71 0.40 17.01 -13.62
N THR A 72 0.06 17.65 -12.50
CA THR A 72 1.07 17.95 -11.48
C THR A 72 1.59 16.65 -10.87
N PRO A 73 2.92 16.46 -10.72
CA PRO A 73 3.45 15.24 -10.15
C PRO A 73 3.00 15.03 -8.70
N TYR A 74 3.08 13.78 -8.23
CA TYR A 74 2.79 13.38 -6.85
C TYR A 74 1.33 13.54 -6.40
N GLN A 75 0.38 13.47 -7.34
CA GLN A 75 -1.04 13.40 -7.02
C GLN A 75 -1.46 11.95 -6.78
N THR A 76 -2.04 11.67 -5.60
CA THR A 76 -2.57 10.35 -5.26
C THR A 76 -3.92 10.12 -5.96
N ILE A 77 -4.09 8.96 -6.56
CA ILE A 77 -5.35 8.52 -7.15
C ILE A 77 -6.21 7.89 -6.03
N SER A 78 -7.44 8.38 -5.85
CA SER A 78 -8.37 7.86 -4.82
C SER A 78 -9.38 6.84 -5.36
N ASN A 79 -9.26 6.45 -6.63
CA ASN A 79 -10.20 5.53 -7.26
C ASN A 79 -9.95 4.10 -6.76
N ASN A 80 -10.93 3.52 -6.08
CA ASN A 80 -10.88 2.15 -5.57
C ASN A 80 -11.05 1.06 -6.65
N ASN A 81 -11.31 1.43 -7.90
CA ASN A 81 -11.76 0.51 -8.95
C ASN A 81 -10.65 0.08 -9.92
N GLU A 82 -9.44 0.63 -9.82
CA GLU A 82 -8.31 0.20 -10.62
C GLU A 82 -7.49 -0.78 -9.81
N VAL A 83 -7.73 -2.08 -10.06
CA VAL A 83 -6.82 -3.14 -9.66
C VAL A 83 -5.55 -2.95 -10.48
N PHE A 84 -4.59 -2.18 -9.96
CA PHE A 84 -3.24 -2.16 -10.51
C PHE A 84 -2.73 -3.60 -10.66
N ASN A 85 -1.97 -3.89 -11.72
CA ASN A 85 -1.37 -5.20 -11.97
C ASN A 85 -0.67 -5.71 -10.70
N GLN A 86 -1.35 -6.55 -9.92
CA GLN A 86 -0.86 -7.02 -8.61
C GLN A 86 0.47 -7.78 -8.74
N SER A 87 0.79 -8.25 -9.94
CA SER A 87 2.05 -8.88 -10.31
C SER A 87 3.28 -7.99 -10.10
N GLU A 88 3.16 -6.66 -10.22
CA GLU A 88 4.31 -5.75 -10.10
C GLU A 88 4.68 -5.42 -8.65
N ILE A 89 3.80 -5.70 -7.69
CA ILE A 89 3.96 -5.31 -6.27
C ILE A 89 4.02 -6.56 -5.35
N SER A 90 3.82 -7.74 -5.92
CA SER A 90 3.91 -9.00 -5.17
C SER A 90 5.36 -9.39 -4.94
N LEU A 91 5.76 -9.44 -3.67
CA LEU A 91 7.10 -9.85 -3.23
C LEU A 91 6.98 -11.00 -2.24
N THR A 92 7.92 -11.95 -2.30
CA THR A 92 8.03 -13.00 -1.29
C THR A 92 8.37 -12.40 0.08
N PRO A 93 8.10 -13.11 1.19
CA PRO A 93 8.45 -12.61 2.52
C PRO A 93 9.93 -12.24 2.68
N SER A 94 10.83 -13.02 2.08
CA SER A 94 12.28 -12.76 2.15
C SER A 94 12.68 -11.49 1.41
N GLU A 95 12.21 -11.32 0.17
CA GLU A 95 12.47 -10.12 -0.65
C GLU A 95 11.83 -8.88 -0.02
N ARG A 96 10.65 -9.03 0.59
CA ARG A 96 10.00 -7.94 1.33
C ARG A 96 10.80 -7.51 2.55
N TRP A 97 11.38 -8.46 3.29
CA TRP A 97 12.25 -8.16 4.42
C TRP A 97 13.49 -7.38 4.01
N GLU A 98 14.16 -7.84 2.96
CA GLU A 98 15.33 -7.16 2.38
C GLU A 98 14.98 -5.74 1.93
N HIS A 99 13.84 -5.57 1.25
CA HIS A 99 13.38 -4.25 0.79
C HIS A 99 13.00 -3.30 1.93
N ILE A 100 12.46 -3.81 3.04
CA ILE A 100 12.16 -3.02 4.25
C ILE A 100 13.46 -2.61 4.93
N ASP A 101 14.40 -3.55 5.08
CA ASP A 101 15.70 -3.29 5.68
C ASP A 101 16.47 -2.22 4.89
N GLU A 102 16.52 -2.38 3.57
CA GLU A 102 17.13 -1.39 2.68
C GLU A 102 16.45 -0.02 2.79
N HIS A 103 15.12 0.03 2.85
CA HIS A 103 14.38 1.27 3.03
C HIS A 103 14.68 1.97 4.36
N ILE A 104 14.73 1.22 5.46
CA ILE A 104 15.05 1.75 6.79
C ILE A 104 16.44 2.38 6.80
N HIS A 105 17.41 1.73 6.16
CA HIS A 105 18.77 2.27 6.01
C HIS A 105 18.80 3.52 5.13
N ARG A 106 18.09 3.52 4.00
CA ARG A 106 18.05 4.65 3.05
C ARG A 106 17.33 5.89 3.57
N LEU A 107 16.33 5.72 4.43
CA LEU A 107 15.59 6.85 5.00
C LEU A 107 16.42 7.67 6.00
N HIS A 108 17.61 7.18 6.40
CA HIS A 108 18.55 7.85 7.32
C HIS A 108 17.88 8.44 8.58
N LEU A 109 16.81 7.80 9.05
CA LEU A 109 16.04 8.34 10.17
C LEU A 109 16.86 8.36 11.47
N PHE A 110 17.86 7.50 11.58
CA PHE A 110 18.79 7.41 12.71
C PHE A 110 19.49 8.72 13.08
N HIS A 111 19.67 9.62 12.11
CA HIS A 111 20.41 10.86 12.29
C HIS A 111 19.57 12.09 11.96
N ASN A 112 18.24 11.97 11.98
CA ASN A 112 17.38 13.09 11.66
C ASN A 112 17.48 14.20 12.74
N PRO A 113 17.89 15.43 12.38
CA PRO A 113 18.05 16.54 13.33
C PRO A 113 16.79 16.83 14.14
N TRP A 114 15.62 16.66 13.52
CA TRP A 114 14.33 16.86 14.18
C TRP A 114 14.06 15.76 15.20
N GLN A 115 14.36 14.51 14.87
CA GLN A 115 14.19 13.40 15.82
C GLN A 115 15.11 13.55 17.02
N ASN A 116 16.37 13.93 16.79
CA ASN A 116 17.34 14.22 17.85
C ASN A 116 16.87 15.37 18.75
N LEU A 117 16.29 16.42 18.17
CA LEU A 117 15.75 17.56 18.92
C LEU A 117 14.60 17.14 19.85
N PHE A 118 13.76 16.19 19.42
CA PHE A 118 12.69 15.63 20.24
C PHE A 118 13.12 14.42 21.09
N GLY A 119 14.41 14.07 21.09
CA GLY A 119 14.93 12.91 21.83
C GLY A 119 14.45 11.55 21.31
N ILE A 120 13.90 11.51 20.09
CA ILE A 120 13.39 10.29 19.44
C ILE A 120 14.58 9.55 18.81
N LYS A 121 14.74 8.28 19.17
CA LYS A 121 15.73 7.37 18.57
C LYS A 121 15.01 6.19 17.94
N ILE A 122 15.28 5.95 16.66
CA ILE A 122 14.83 4.76 15.94
C ILE A 122 15.99 3.77 15.94
N PHE A 123 15.71 2.52 16.28
CA PHE A 123 16.72 1.45 16.24
C PHE A 123 16.41 0.53 15.04
N PRO A 124 17.40 0.22 14.19
CA PRO A 124 17.21 -0.63 13.00
C PRO A 124 16.97 -2.10 13.37
N ASP A 125 17.37 -2.52 14.57
CA ASP A 125 17.39 -3.92 14.92
C ASP A 125 16.01 -4.45 15.31
N ASN A 126 15.67 -5.56 14.67
CA ASN A 126 14.44 -6.30 14.86
C ASN A 126 14.13 -6.56 16.34
N VAL A 127 12.99 -6.04 16.80
CA VAL A 127 12.19 -6.61 17.92
C VAL A 127 11.53 -7.92 17.44
N GLY A 128 12.32 -8.77 16.78
CA GLY A 128 11.92 -10.00 16.11
C GLY A 128 12.32 -11.22 16.89
N SER A 129 12.32 -11.17 18.23
CA SER A 129 12.29 -12.39 19.06
C SER A 129 11.88 -12.10 20.49
N LEU A 130 10.75 -11.42 20.69
CA LEU A 130 9.95 -11.66 21.90
C LEU A 130 9.00 -12.82 21.58
N SER A 131 9.60 -13.97 21.29
CA SER A 131 8.91 -15.25 21.39
C SER A 131 8.28 -15.33 22.77
N ASN A 132 7.03 -15.77 22.80
CA ASN A 132 6.22 -15.90 24.00
C ASN A 132 7.09 -16.42 25.16
N LYS A 133 7.32 -15.61 26.19
CA LYS A 133 8.19 -15.93 27.34
C LYS A 133 7.96 -17.35 27.88
N TRP A 134 6.71 -17.83 27.82
CA TRP A 134 6.28 -19.18 28.17
C TRP A 134 6.71 -20.29 27.20
N TYR A 135 6.73 -20.03 25.90
CA TYR A 135 7.26 -20.95 24.89
C TYR A 135 8.76 -21.18 25.11
N ASP A 136 9.51 -20.12 25.39
CA ASP A 136 10.96 -20.22 25.62
C ASP A 136 11.27 -20.97 26.91
N ILE A 137 10.50 -20.71 27.97
CA ILE A 137 10.57 -21.48 29.21
C ILE A 137 10.26 -22.97 28.95
N LEU A 138 9.21 -23.28 28.18
CA LEU A 138 8.85 -24.66 27.85
C LEU A 138 9.99 -25.37 27.09
N LYS A 139 10.62 -24.68 26.12
CA LYS A 139 11.77 -25.22 25.38
C LYS A 139 13.01 -25.40 26.23
N TYR A 140 13.23 -24.52 27.20
CA TYR A 140 14.28 -24.70 28.20
C TYR A 140 14.03 -25.96 29.05
N LEU A 141 12.80 -26.17 29.52
CA LEU A 141 12.43 -27.32 30.34
C LEU A 141 12.50 -28.65 29.56
N GLU A 142 12.04 -28.67 28.30
CA GLU A 142 12.17 -29.85 27.41
C GLU A 142 13.63 -30.32 27.33
N ARG A 143 14.58 -29.40 27.18
CA ARG A 143 16.02 -29.72 27.14
C ARG A 143 16.57 -30.14 28.49
N LYS A 144 16.19 -29.43 29.55
CA LYS A 144 16.73 -29.68 30.90
C LYS A 144 16.31 -31.03 31.47
N TYR A 145 15.06 -31.44 31.21
CA TYR A 145 14.48 -32.66 31.77
C TYR A 145 14.33 -33.78 30.73
N GLU A 146 14.75 -33.54 29.48
CA GLU A 146 14.63 -34.48 28.36
C GLU A 146 13.19 -34.99 28.13
N VAL A 147 12.20 -34.17 28.49
CA VAL A 147 10.79 -34.50 28.33
C VAL A 147 10.30 -33.94 27.00
N VAL A 148 9.71 -34.81 26.19
CA VAL A 148 9.04 -34.42 24.95
C VAL A 148 7.69 -33.78 25.28
N THR A 149 7.47 -32.53 24.86
CA THR A 149 6.17 -31.85 25.05
C THR A 149 5.51 -31.49 23.72
N GLN A 150 4.18 -31.30 23.75
CA GLN A 150 3.40 -30.75 22.64
C GLN A 150 2.49 -29.65 23.16
N HIS A 151 2.92 -28.40 22.98
CA HIS A 151 2.11 -27.23 23.32
C HIS A 151 0.93 -27.09 22.34
N LEU A 152 -0.27 -26.90 22.90
CA LEU A 152 -1.49 -26.48 22.20
C LEU A 152 -2.06 -25.24 22.88
N THR A 153 -2.52 -24.27 22.10
CA THR A 153 -3.27 -23.12 22.63
C THR A 153 -4.74 -23.48 22.79
N ILE A 154 -5.43 -22.83 23.74
CA ILE A 154 -6.87 -23.00 23.98
C ILE A 154 -7.67 -22.71 22.69
N GLU A 155 -7.28 -21.70 21.93
CA GLU A 155 -7.89 -21.36 20.63
C GLU A 155 -7.79 -22.51 19.62
N THR A 156 -6.66 -23.22 19.61
CA THR A 156 -6.46 -24.38 18.72
C THR A 156 -7.39 -25.52 19.12
N VAL A 157 -7.56 -25.74 20.42
CA VAL A 157 -8.49 -26.75 20.95
C VAL A 157 -9.93 -26.38 20.62
N SER A 158 -10.33 -25.13 20.86
CA SER A 158 -11.66 -24.59 20.50
C SER A 158 -11.94 -24.76 19.00
N ARG A 159 -10.99 -24.44 18.11
CA ARG A 159 -11.12 -24.67 16.66
C ARG A 159 -11.37 -26.13 16.29
N ILE A 160 -10.75 -27.07 16.98
CA ILE A 160 -10.93 -28.50 16.70
C ILE A 160 -12.30 -28.96 17.22
N CYS A 161 -12.62 -28.64 18.47
CA CYS A 161 -13.83 -29.11 19.15
C CYS A 161 -15.10 -28.44 18.59
N GLU A 162 -15.07 -27.12 18.39
CA GLU A 162 -16.25 -26.35 17.98
C GLU A 162 -16.37 -26.25 16.46
N LYS A 163 -15.27 -25.97 15.76
CA LYS A 163 -15.27 -25.75 14.30
C LYS A 163 -14.94 -27.00 13.49
N LYS A 164 -14.77 -28.15 14.15
CA LYS A 164 -14.46 -29.46 13.54
C LYS A 164 -13.32 -29.40 12.51
N GLN A 165 -12.30 -28.57 12.74
CA GLN A 165 -11.15 -28.44 11.85
C GLN A 165 -10.21 -29.66 11.98
N MET A 166 -10.62 -30.78 11.39
CA MET A 166 -9.93 -32.07 11.51
C MET A 166 -8.52 -32.04 10.91
N GLU A 167 -8.25 -31.19 9.92
CA GLU A 167 -6.89 -31.01 9.39
C GLU A 167 -5.92 -30.47 10.45
N THR A 168 -6.39 -29.55 11.31
CA THR A 168 -5.56 -29.05 12.43
C THR A 168 -5.27 -30.16 13.43
N LEU A 169 -6.26 -31.01 13.71
CA LEU A 169 -6.08 -32.18 14.57
C LEU A 169 -5.11 -33.19 13.94
N GLN A 170 -5.24 -33.47 12.65
CA GLN A 170 -4.33 -34.36 11.92
C GLN A 170 -2.89 -33.84 11.97
N ASN A 171 -2.69 -32.54 11.82
CA ASN A 171 -1.37 -31.92 11.96
C ASN A 171 -0.79 -32.05 13.37
N ILE A 172 -1.62 -32.00 14.41
CA ILE A 172 -1.20 -32.25 15.79
C ILE A 172 -0.80 -33.72 15.97
N ILE A 173 -1.63 -34.66 15.51
CA ILE A 173 -1.35 -36.09 15.58
C ILE A 173 -0.02 -36.41 14.88
N ASN A 174 0.18 -35.87 13.68
CA ASN A 174 1.41 -36.05 12.92
C ASN A 174 2.64 -35.51 13.66
N LYS A 175 2.53 -34.34 14.32
CA LYS A 175 3.61 -33.77 15.12
C LYS A 175 3.91 -34.61 16.36
N THR A 176 2.90 -35.11 17.04
CA THR A 176 3.05 -35.98 18.21
C THR A 176 3.68 -37.31 17.83
N ASN A 177 3.21 -37.96 16.76
CA ASN A 177 3.76 -39.23 16.31
C ASN A 177 5.26 -39.09 15.97
N LYS A 178 5.64 -38.03 15.24
CA LYS A 178 7.04 -37.76 14.91
C LYS A 178 7.91 -37.51 16.15
N LYS A 179 7.38 -36.82 17.16
CA LYS A 179 8.06 -36.55 18.42
C LYS A 179 8.31 -37.81 19.27
N LEU A 180 7.44 -38.81 19.13
CA LEU A 180 7.59 -40.12 19.77
C LEU A 180 8.45 -41.10 18.96
N GLY A 181 9.07 -40.65 17.87
CA GLY A 181 9.90 -41.48 16.99
C GLY A 181 9.14 -42.23 15.89
N GLY A 182 7.83 -41.96 15.72
CA GLY A 182 7.02 -42.53 14.66
C GLY A 182 7.29 -41.90 13.29
N CYS A 183 7.06 -42.67 12.23
CA CYS A 183 7.19 -42.24 10.84
C CYS A 183 5.81 -42.11 10.18
N ASN A 184 5.38 -40.90 9.84
CA ASN A 184 4.04 -40.65 9.30
C ASN A 184 3.91 -40.99 7.81
N THR A 185 5.01 -40.91 7.07
CA THR A 185 5.01 -41.09 5.63
C THR A 185 6.20 -41.94 5.25
N ARG A 186 5.95 -42.94 4.42
CA ARG A 186 7.00 -43.75 3.79
C ARG A 186 6.96 -43.44 2.31
N VAL A 187 8.07 -42.96 1.77
CA VAL A 187 8.21 -42.79 0.31
C VAL A 187 8.36 -44.19 -0.29
N ARG A 188 7.57 -44.49 -1.33
CA ARG A 188 7.73 -45.72 -2.10
C ARG A 188 8.62 -45.43 -3.32
N PRO A 189 9.69 -46.21 -3.57
CA PRO A 189 10.45 -46.08 -4.81
C PRO A 189 9.58 -46.44 -6.02
N LEU A 190 9.81 -45.78 -7.16
CA LEU A 190 8.99 -45.92 -8.37
C LEU A 190 9.20 -47.24 -9.11
N ASP A 191 10.18 -48.06 -8.71
CA ASP A 191 10.66 -49.21 -9.48
C ASP A 191 10.18 -50.58 -8.97
N GLU A 192 9.19 -50.64 -8.08
CA GLU A 192 8.56 -51.90 -7.64
C GLU A 192 7.06 -51.91 -8.00
N GLY A 193 6.78 -52.38 -9.23
CA GLY A 193 5.49 -52.89 -9.68
C GLY A 193 5.46 -54.41 -9.64
#